data_AF-A0A957DP90-F1
#
_entry.id   AF-A0A957DP90-F1
#
_cell.length_a   1.000
_cell.length_b   1.000
_cell.length_c   1.000
_cell.angle_alpha   90.00
_cell.angle_beta   90.00
_cell.angle_gamma   90.00
#
_symmetry.space_group_name_H-M   'P 1'
#
loop_
_entity.id
_entity.type
_entity.pdbx_description
1 polymer ?
#
loop_
_entity_poly.entity_id
_entity_poly.type
_entity_poly.pdbx_seq_one_letter_code
_entity_poly.pdbx_strand_id
1 'polypeptide(L)'
;MLGLLAALTRLTGWVLVVPLAYHFWERHLGQGKWKIDPVGGWHPRLVGKATAVFLPMIGLLLFMLYRSWLGLPPLSNIYAEYWFQRTGIPGSDLLRALRGMVGLGTGRAWEFTLWFDFFITLLLLATTVWAFFRWHNKLGWALYAAMLLFFMLLPSSEFKPLYSFSRYALAFFPTFFLLAELGSNGKVHRLILYSSLVLLLYFSAQFFIWGWVA
;
A
#
# COMPACT_ATOMS: atom_id res chain seq x y z
N MET A 1 -10.60 -5.84 16.65
CA MET A 1 -9.31 -6.01 17.35
C MET A 1 -8.13 -6.09 16.40
N LEU A 2 -8.11 -7.02 15.43
CA LEU A 2 -6.96 -7.16 14.50
C LEU A 2 -6.61 -5.87 13.74
N GLY A 3 -7.60 -5.09 13.31
CA GLY A 3 -7.35 -3.79 12.66
C GLY A 3 -6.67 -2.75 13.57
N LEU A 4 -6.99 -2.77 14.87
CA LEU A 4 -6.32 -1.92 15.86
C LEU A 4 -4.87 -2.37 16.08
N LEU A 5 -4.63 -3.68 16.22
CA LEU A 5 -3.27 -4.23 16.33
C LEU A 5 -2.43 -3.97 15.06
N ALA A 6 -3.04 -4.04 13.89
CA ALA A 6 -2.39 -3.71 12.63
C ALA A 6 -1.91 -2.26 12.61
N ALA A 7 -2.75 -1.31 13.04
CA ALA A 7 -2.37 0.10 13.10
C ALA A 7 -1.34 0.42 14.19
N LEU A 8 -1.39 -0.30 15.32
CA LEU A 8 -0.40 -0.16 16.40
C LEU A 8 0.98 -0.72 16.02
N THR A 9 1.03 -1.72 15.13
CA THR A 9 2.30 -2.36 14.73
C THR A 9 2.91 -1.74 13.48
N ARG A 10 2.08 -1.25 12.54
CA ARG A 10 2.55 -0.59 11.31
C ARG A 10 1.60 0.53 10.88
N LEU A 11 2.16 1.65 10.41
CA LEU A 11 1.40 2.77 9.86
C LEU A 11 0.48 2.34 8.72
N THR A 12 0.86 1.34 7.92
CA THR A 12 0.02 0.82 6.83
C THR A 12 -1.33 0.28 7.30
N GLY A 13 -1.53 -0.01 8.60
CA GLY A 13 -2.80 -0.51 9.11
C GLY A 13 -3.99 0.43 8.86
N TRP A 14 -3.79 1.75 8.74
CA TRP A 14 -4.87 2.70 8.47
C TRP A 14 -5.47 2.53 7.06
N VAL A 15 -4.73 1.95 6.12
CA VAL A 15 -5.17 1.65 4.74
C VAL A 15 -6.42 0.76 4.72
N LEU A 16 -6.63 -0.04 5.77
CA LEU A 16 -7.79 -0.93 5.90
C LEU A 16 -9.11 -0.20 6.16
N VAL A 17 -9.08 1.06 6.61
CA VAL A 17 -10.30 1.80 6.98
C VAL A 17 -11.24 1.93 5.80
N VAL A 18 -10.72 2.29 4.62
CA VAL A 18 -11.54 2.50 3.41
C VAL A 18 -12.19 1.21 2.89
N PRO A 19 -11.48 0.09 2.65
CA PRO A 19 -12.14 -1.14 2.20
C PRO A 19 -13.10 -1.71 3.25
N LEU A 20 -12.82 -1.53 4.55
CA LEU A 20 -13.76 -1.93 5.62
C LEU A 20 -15.00 -1.04 5.62
N ALA A 21 -14.85 0.28 5.45
CA ALA A 21 -15.96 1.21 5.34
C ALA A 21 -16.81 0.93 4.10
N TYR A 22 -16.18 0.61 2.98
CA TYR A 22 -16.87 0.19 1.76
C TYR A 22 -17.68 -1.08 1.97
N HIS A 23 -17.12 -2.14 2.56
CA HIS A 23 -17.87 -3.36 2.83
C HIS A 23 -18.95 -3.18 3.90
N PHE A 24 -18.74 -2.29 4.87
CA PHE A 24 -19.78 -1.91 5.81
C PHE A 24 -20.94 -1.23 5.09
N TRP A 25 -20.64 -0.27 4.21
CA TRP A 25 -21.60 0.42 3.36
C TRP A 25 -22.36 -0.54 2.44
N GLU A 26 -21.65 -1.35 1.66
CA GLU A 26 -22.24 -2.31 0.72
C GLU A 26 -23.22 -3.26 1.43
N ARG A 27 -22.86 -3.77 2.61
CA ARG A 27 -23.68 -4.73 3.36
C ARG A 27 -24.86 -4.11 4.11
N HIS A 28 -24.74 -2.87 4.59
CA HIS A 28 -25.75 -2.28 5.49
C HIS A 28 -26.50 -1.09 4.87
N LEU A 29 -25.90 -0.35 3.94
CA LEU A 29 -26.44 0.87 3.34
C LEU A 29 -26.81 0.68 1.86
N GLY A 30 -25.99 -0.05 1.09
CA GLY A 30 -26.13 -0.19 -0.37
C GLY A 30 -27.28 -1.05 -0.88
N GLN A 31 -27.93 -1.85 -0.02
CA GLN A 31 -29.02 -2.75 -0.43
C GLN A 31 -30.42 -2.15 -0.35
N GLY A 32 -30.56 -0.85 -0.04
CA GLY A 32 -31.88 -0.22 0.16
C GLY A 32 -32.67 -0.78 1.35
N LYS A 33 -32.10 -1.72 2.12
CA LYS A 33 -32.66 -2.32 3.33
C LYS A 33 -32.35 -1.49 4.58
N TRP A 34 -32.31 -0.18 4.44
CA TRP A 34 -32.44 0.71 5.59
C TRP A 34 -33.90 0.65 6.06
N LYS A 35 -34.27 -0.46 6.71
CA LYS A 35 -35.23 -0.38 7.81
C LYS A 35 -34.46 0.26 8.97
N ILE A 36 -34.21 1.56 8.87
CA ILE A 36 -34.24 2.33 10.12
C ILE A 36 -35.69 2.17 10.54
N ASP A 37 -35.92 1.38 11.59
CA ASP A 37 -37.24 1.46 12.21
C ASP A 37 -37.44 2.93 12.56
N PRO A 38 -38.51 3.58 12.02
CA PRO A 38 -38.73 5.02 12.19
C PRO A 38 -38.86 5.44 13.66
N VAL A 39 -38.95 4.45 14.56
CA VAL A 39 -38.98 4.61 16.00
C VAL A 39 -37.66 4.09 16.60
N GLY A 40 -36.61 4.89 16.42
CA GLY A 40 -35.60 5.15 17.45
C GLY A 40 -34.86 3.96 18.07
N GLY A 41 -33.82 3.48 17.41
CA GLY A 41 -32.79 2.70 18.09
C GLY A 41 -31.57 2.44 17.22
N TRP A 42 -30.46 3.11 17.51
CA TRP A 42 -29.16 2.61 17.08
C TRP A 42 -28.97 1.26 17.74
N HIS A 43 -29.26 0.16 17.03
CA HIS A 43 -29.04 -1.17 17.58
C HIS A 43 -27.57 -1.26 18.02
N PRO A 44 -27.27 -1.60 19.29
CA PRO A 44 -25.90 -1.58 19.82
C PRO A 44 -24.95 -2.49 19.01
N ARG A 45 -25.49 -3.52 18.34
CA ARG A 45 -24.76 -4.36 17.40
C ARG A 45 -24.29 -3.62 16.14
N LEU A 46 -25.08 -2.69 15.62
CA LEU A 46 -24.71 -1.90 14.44
C LEU A 46 -23.64 -0.86 14.79
N VAL A 47 -23.78 -0.22 15.96
CA VAL A 47 -22.74 0.66 16.53
C VAL A 47 -21.44 -0.12 16.75
N GLY A 48 -21.51 -1.35 17.28
CA GLY A 48 -20.36 -2.23 17.43
C GLY A 48 -19.67 -2.58 16.11
N LYS A 49 -20.44 -2.77 15.03
CA LYS A 49 -19.88 -3.01 13.69
C LYS A 49 -19.27 -1.75 13.07
N ALA A 50 -19.93 -0.61 13.21
CA ALA A 50 -19.44 0.67 12.70
C ALA A 50 -18.14 1.08 13.41
N THR A 51 -18.10 0.96 14.74
CA THR A 51 -16.88 1.19 15.53
C THR A 51 -15.75 0.26 15.13
N ALA A 52 -16.05 -0.99 14.75
CA ALA A 52 -15.04 -1.92 14.27
C ALA A 52 -14.33 -1.48 12.96
N VAL A 53 -15.00 -0.72 12.09
CA VAL A 53 -14.41 -0.14 10.87
C VAL A 53 -13.37 0.93 11.21
N PHE A 54 -13.63 1.72 12.26
CA PHE A 54 -12.75 2.81 12.68
C PHE A 54 -11.64 2.37 13.64
N LEU A 55 -11.64 1.11 14.11
CA LEU A 55 -10.59 0.58 14.99
C LEU A 55 -9.15 0.80 14.50
N PRO A 56 -8.80 0.66 13.20
CA PRO A 56 -7.44 0.98 12.74
C PRO A 56 -7.10 2.46 12.90
N MET A 57 -8.05 3.36 12.59
CA MET A 57 -7.85 4.80 12.77
C MET A 57 -7.69 5.16 14.26
N ILE A 58 -8.50 4.57 15.13
CA ILE A 58 -8.38 4.74 16.59
C ILE A 58 -7.01 4.22 17.08
N GLY A 59 -6.56 3.06 16.61
CA GLY A 59 -5.24 2.52 16.95
C GLY A 59 -4.10 3.46 16.55
N LEU A 60 -4.17 4.05 15.35
CA LEU A 60 -3.20 5.05 14.89
C LEU A 60 -3.22 6.30 15.78
N LEU A 61 -4.40 6.84 16.09
CA LEU A 61 -4.55 8.02 16.94
C LEU A 61 -4.01 7.77 18.35
N LEU A 62 -4.33 6.61 18.95
CA LEU A 62 -3.81 6.21 20.26
C LEU A 62 -2.28 6.11 20.25
N PHE A 63 -1.69 5.53 19.19
CA PHE A 63 -0.24 5.47 19.03
C PHE A 63 0.40 6.87 18.95
N MET A 64 -0.19 7.77 18.16
CA MET A 64 0.30 9.15 18.03
C MET A 64 0.20 9.91 19.35
N LEU A 65 -0.93 9.79 20.05
CA LEU A 65 -1.15 10.40 21.36
C LEU A 65 -0.18 9.86 22.40
N TYR A 66 0.03 8.54 22.44
CA TYR A 66 0.99 7.91 23.33
C TYR A 66 2.42 8.44 23.10
N ARG A 67 2.85 8.56 21.84
CA ARG A 67 4.16 9.13 21.50
C ARG A 67 4.28 10.59 21.93
N SER A 68 3.24 11.40 21.67
CA SER A 68 3.19 12.80 22.07
C SER A 68 3.27 12.96 23.58
N TRP A 69 2.56 12.11 24.33
CA TRP A 69 2.59 12.09 25.78
C TRP A 69 3.97 11.75 26.36
N LEU A 70 4.74 10.88 25.70
CA LEU A 70 6.13 10.59 26.04
C LEU A 70 7.12 11.70 25.65
N GLY A 71 6.66 12.80 25.05
CA GLY A 71 7.53 13.88 24.58
C GLY A 71 8.42 13.50 23.39
N LEU A 72 8.08 12.42 22.67
CA LEU A 72 8.84 12.00 21.49
C LEU A 72 8.58 12.94 20.31
N PRO A 73 9.58 13.14 19.42
CA PRO A 73 9.39 13.98 18.26
C PRO A 73 8.28 13.44 17.33
N PRO A 74 7.58 14.34 16.62
CA PRO A 74 6.60 13.97 15.61
C PRO A 74 7.19 13.01 14.58
N LEU A 75 6.40 12.06 14.07
CA LEU A 75 6.88 11.11 13.06
C LEU A 75 7.38 11.85 11.81
N SER A 76 6.76 12.95 11.41
CA SER A 76 7.23 13.77 10.29
C SER A 76 8.71 14.18 10.45
N ASN A 77 9.14 14.51 11.67
CA ASN A 77 10.52 14.90 11.95
C ASN A 77 11.45 13.70 11.83
N ILE A 78 11.05 12.55 12.40
CA ILE A 78 11.83 11.30 12.30
C ILE A 78 11.99 10.88 10.84
N TYR A 79 10.92 10.93 10.04
CA TYR A 79 10.97 10.61 8.61
C TYR A 79 11.83 11.60 7.83
N ALA A 80 11.77 12.89 8.15
CA ALA A 80 12.60 13.89 7.50
C ALA A 80 14.09 13.75 7.86
N GLU A 81 14.41 13.50 9.13
CA GLU A 81 15.78 13.48 9.66
C GLU A 81 16.51 12.17 9.37
N TYR A 82 15.86 11.01 9.59
CA TYR A 82 16.51 9.71 9.45
C TYR A 82 16.27 9.06 8.09
N TRP A 83 15.16 9.37 7.43
CA TRP A 83 14.76 8.72 6.17
C TRP A 83 14.79 9.67 4.97
N PHE A 84 15.07 10.96 5.20
CA PHE A 84 15.03 12.00 4.17
C PHE A 84 13.74 11.96 3.35
N GLN A 85 12.62 11.69 4.03
CA GLN A 85 11.29 11.57 3.46
C GLN A 85 10.38 12.66 4.02
N ARG A 86 9.67 13.33 3.12
CA ARG A 86 8.62 14.30 3.46
C ARG A 86 7.33 13.89 2.79
N THR A 87 6.20 14.19 3.42
CA THR A 87 4.90 14.04 2.76
C THR A 87 4.85 14.92 1.53
N GLY A 88 4.70 14.29 0.37
CA GLY A 88 4.65 14.96 -0.92
C GLY A 88 3.33 14.72 -1.64
N ILE A 89 3.28 15.19 -2.88
CA ILE A 89 2.17 14.89 -3.78
C ILE A 89 2.33 13.42 -4.23
N PRO A 90 1.30 12.56 -4.04
CA PRO A 90 1.36 11.19 -4.50
C PRO A 90 1.76 11.08 -5.97
N GLY A 91 2.79 10.29 -6.26
CA GLY A 91 3.30 10.08 -7.63
C GLY A 91 4.36 11.10 -8.09
N SER A 92 4.62 12.16 -7.33
CA SER A 92 5.73 13.09 -7.64
C SER A 92 7.09 12.37 -7.69
N ASP A 93 7.31 11.39 -6.83
CA ASP A 93 8.51 10.57 -6.83
C ASP A 93 8.63 9.64 -8.06
N LEU A 94 7.51 9.20 -8.63
CA LEU A 94 7.52 8.42 -9.88
C LEU A 94 8.03 9.28 -11.05
N LEU A 95 7.60 10.55 -11.12
CA LEU A 95 8.07 11.50 -12.11
C LEU A 95 9.54 11.87 -11.91
N ARG A 96 9.98 12.01 -10.65
CA ARG A 96 11.41 12.23 -10.32
C ARG A 96 12.27 11.03 -10.69
N ALA A 97 11.81 9.82 -10.38
CA ALA A 97 12.48 8.57 -10.79
C ALA A 97 12.63 8.51 -12.31
N LEU A 98 11.56 8.78 -13.06
CA LEU A 98 11.59 8.81 -14.53
C LEU A 98 12.60 9.84 -15.07
N ARG A 99 12.61 11.07 -14.53
CA ARG A 99 13.60 12.10 -14.90
C ARG A 99 15.03 11.64 -14.60
N GLY A 100 15.25 10.99 -13.45
CA GLY A 100 16.54 10.42 -13.08
C GLY A 100 17.01 9.31 -14.03
N MET A 101 16.10 8.44 -14.47
CA MET A 101 16.39 7.34 -15.40
C MET A 101 16.77 7.84 -16.81
N VAL A 102 16.21 8.98 -17.25
CA VAL A 102 16.52 9.62 -18.54
C VAL A 102 17.74 10.57 -18.46
N GLY A 103 18.41 10.64 -17.30
CA GLY A 103 19.61 11.46 -17.12
C GLY A 103 19.32 12.96 -16.88
N LEU A 104 18.06 13.34 -16.68
CA LEU A 104 17.63 14.71 -16.36
C LEU A 104 17.59 15.00 -14.85
N GLY A 105 18.19 14.11 -14.02
CA GLY A 105 18.08 14.15 -12.56
C GLY A 105 19.39 13.89 -11.83
N THR A 106 19.33 13.86 -10.50
CA THR A 106 20.47 13.75 -9.59
C THR A 106 21.09 12.34 -9.65
N GLY A 107 22.12 12.16 -10.47
CA GLY A 107 23.25 11.22 -10.28
C GLY A 107 22.99 9.71 -10.21
N ARG A 108 21.74 9.24 -10.15
CA ARG A 108 21.37 7.81 -10.03
C ARG A 108 20.96 7.17 -11.35
N ALA A 109 21.31 7.81 -12.47
CA ALA A 109 21.14 7.20 -13.79
C ALA A 109 21.89 5.86 -13.78
N TRP A 110 21.25 4.80 -14.26
CA TRP A 110 21.77 3.42 -14.32
C TRP A 110 21.73 2.58 -13.04
N GLU A 111 21.23 3.09 -11.92
CA GLU A 111 21.04 2.22 -10.74
C GLU A 111 19.94 1.19 -10.97
N PHE A 112 20.31 -0.09 -11.00
CA PHE A 112 19.38 -1.21 -11.20
C PHE A 112 18.19 -1.18 -10.23
N THR A 113 18.43 -0.81 -8.96
CA THR A 113 17.39 -0.73 -7.93
C THR A 113 16.32 0.31 -8.26
N LEU A 114 16.69 1.46 -8.83
CA LEU A 114 15.74 2.49 -9.26
C LEU A 114 14.86 1.98 -10.40
N TRP A 115 15.46 1.33 -11.41
CA TRP A 115 14.71 0.73 -12.51
C TRP A 115 13.75 -0.35 -12.01
N PHE A 116 14.21 -1.21 -11.11
CA PHE A 116 13.41 -2.28 -10.53
C PHE A 116 12.23 -1.72 -9.71
N ASP A 117 12.49 -0.80 -8.77
CA ASP A 117 11.44 -0.17 -7.97
C ASP A 117 10.43 0.59 -8.86
N PHE A 118 10.90 1.26 -9.91
CA PHE A 118 10.05 1.93 -10.90
C PHE A 118 9.13 0.95 -11.63
N PHE A 119 9.66 -0.14 -12.18
CA PHE A 119 8.84 -1.13 -12.90
C PHE A 119 7.87 -1.87 -11.98
N ILE A 120 8.27 -2.19 -10.74
CA ILE A 120 7.36 -2.76 -9.75
C ILE A 120 6.25 -1.76 -9.42
N THR A 121 6.57 -0.48 -9.25
CA THR A 121 5.55 0.57 -9.03
C THR A 121 4.58 0.65 -10.19
N LEU A 122 5.05 0.60 -11.45
CA LEU A 122 4.20 0.56 -12.64
C LEU A 122 3.33 -0.69 -12.71
N LEU A 123 3.88 -1.86 -12.36
CA LEU A 123 3.13 -3.11 -12.28
C LEU A 123 2.00 -3.01 -11.24
N LEU A 124 2.29 -2.46 -10.07
CA LEU A 124 1.32 -2.25 -9.00
C LEU A 124 0.25 -1.23 -9.39
N LEU A 125 0.63 -0.14 -10.05
CA LEU A 125 -0.31 0.84 -10.59
C LEU A 125 -1.23 0.20 -11.64
N ALA A 126 -0.66 -0.49 -12.62
CA ALA A 126 -1.41 -1.15 -13.69
C ALA A 126 -2.37 -2.21 -13.14
N THR A 127 -1.90 -3.06 -12.23
CA THR A 127 -2.76 -4.09 -11.61
C THR A 127 -3.80 -3.50 -10.67
N THR A 128 -3.53 -2.38 -10.00
CA THR A 128 -4.53 -1.65 -9.21
C THR A 128 -5.63 -1.09 -10.10
N VAL A 129 -5.29 -0.41 -11.20
CA VAL A 129 -6.25 0.11 -12.18
C VAL A 129 -7.05 -1.05 -12.78
N TRP A 130 -6.38 -2.13 -13.16
CA TRP A 130 -7.03 -3.29 -13.73
C TRP A 130 -7.96 -4.01 -12.74
N ALA A 131 -7.63 -4.03 -11.44
CA ALA A 131 -8.51 -4.56 -10.41
C ALA A 131 -9.88 -3.87 -10.38
N PHE A 132 -9.94 -2.55 -10.59
CA PHE A 132 -11.22 -1.81 -10.65
C PHE A 132 -12.08 -2.25 -11.83
N PHE A 133 -11.48 -2.48 -13.00
CA PHE A 133 -12.21 -2.93 -14.18
C PHE A 133 -12.60 -4.40 -14.09
N ARG A 134 -11.66 -5.26 -13.67
CA ARG A 134 -11.85 -6.72 -13.65
C ARG A 134 -12.79 -7.16 -12.53
N TRP A 135 -12.71 -6.53 -11.36
CA TRP A 135 -13.46 -6.88 -10.16
C TRP A 135 -14.44 -5.78 -9.75
N HIS A 136 -15.19 -5.24 -10.73
CA HIS A 136 -16.24 -4.24 -10.48
C HIS A 136 -17.26 -4.68 -9.41
N ASN A 137 -17.50 -5.98 -9.24
CA ASN A 137 -18.39 -6.54 -8.20
C ASN A 137 -17.71 -6.77 -6.84
N LYS A 138 -16.39 -6.59 -6.74
CA LYS A 138 -15.60 -6.81 -5.51
C LYS A 138 -14.65 -5.65 -5.27
N LEU A 139 -15.18 -4.42 -5.33
CA LEU A 139 -14.36 -3.19 -5.25
C LEU A 139 -13.53 -3.09 -3.97
N GLY A 140 -13.88 -3.77 -2.88
CA GLY A 140 -13.07 -3.79 -1.67
C GLY A 140 -11.61 -4.20 -1.90
N TRP A 141 -11.34 -5.09 -2.86
CA TRP A 141 -9.99 -5.55 -3.18
C TRP A 141 -9.22 -4.48 -3.96
N ALA A 142 -9.89 -3.82 -4.92
CA ALA A 142 -9.33 -2.71 -5.69
C ALA A 142 -9.09 -1.48 -4.80
N LEU A 143 -10.01 -1.18 -3.88
CA LEU A 143 -9.87 -0.11 -2.89
C LEU A 143 -8.72 -0.36 -1.93
N TYR A 144 -8.52 -1.60 -1.48
CA TYR A 144 -7.36 -1.95 -0.68
C TYR A 144 -6.05 -1.69 -1.43
N ALA A 145 -5.94 -2.17 -2.68
CA ALA A 145 -4.76 -1.94 -3.52
C ALA A 145 -4.54 -0.43 -3.77
N ALA A 146 -5.60 0.32 -4.06
CA ALA A 146 -5.54 1.76 -4.29
C ALA A 146 -5.06 2.52 -3.06
N MET A 147 -5.60 2.22 -1.88
CA MET A 147 -5.21 2.90 -0.65
C MET A 147 -3.79 2.54 -0.22
N LEU A 148 -3.36 1.31 -0.46
CA LEU A 148 -1.98 0.90 -0.21
C LEU A 148 -1.03 1.61 -1.17
N LEU A 149 -1.37 1.69 -2.47
CA LEU A 149 -0.60 2.43 -3.48
C LEU A 149 -0.52 3.91 -3.14
N PHE A 150 -1.65 4.51 -2.78
CA PHE A 150 -1.72 5.91 -2.34
C PHE A 150 -0.81 6.16 -1.14
N PHE A 151 -0.88 5.31 -0.11
CA PHE A 151 -0.03 5.45 1.07
C PHE A 151 1.46 5.32 0.74
N MET A 152 1.82 4.38 -0.13
CA MET A 152 3.22 4.17 -0.51
C MET A 152 3.79 5.27 -1.41
N LEU A 153 2.94 5.93 -2.21
CA LEU A 153 3.34 7.04 -3.08
C LEU A 153 3.36 8.41 -2.37
N LEU A 154 2.85 8.50 -1.15
CA LEU A 154 2.70 9.74 -0.40
C LEU A 154 4.02 10.26 0.20
N PRO A 155 4.89 9.42 0.79
CA PRO A 155 6.26 9.83 1.11
C PRO A 155 7.03 10.15 -0.18
N SER A 156 7.72 11.29 -0.17
CA SER A 156 8.61 11.71 -1.23
C SER A 156 10.01 11.95 -0.67
N SER A 157 11.04 11.49 -1.38
CA SER A 157 12.44 11.70 -0.98
C SER A 157 13.18 12.52 -2.03
N GLU A 158 13.93 13.52 -1.58
CA GLU A 158 14.75 14.36 -2.47
C GLU A 158 15.97 13.59 -2.98
N PHE A 159 16.53 12.68 -2.17
CA PHE A 159 17.76 11.96 -2.51
C PHE A 159 17.52 10.62 -3.20
N LYS A 160 16.45 9.90 -2.80
CA LYS A 160 16.19 8.54 -3.28
C LYS A 160 14.72 8.34 -3.65
N PRO A 161 14.30 8.72 -4.87
CA PRO A 161 12.92 8.50 -5.30
C PRO A 161 12.60 7.01 -5.29
N LEU A 162 11.36 6.67 -4.91
CA LEU A 162 10.85 5.28 -4.82
C LEU A 162 11.66 4.35 -3.91
N TYR A 163 12.28 4.89 -2.84
CA TYR A 163 13.20 4.14 -2.00
C TYR A 163 12.64 2.79 -1.51
N SER A 164 13.19 1.69 -2.05
CA SER A 164 12.85 0.32 -1.67
C SER A 164 11.37 -0.03 -1.86
N PHE A 165 10.71 0.57 -2.87
CA PHE A 165 9.28 0.38 -3.12
C PHE A 165 8.92 -1.09 -3.33
N SER A 166 9.80 -1.84 -3.99
CA SER A 166 9.63 -3.28 -4.26
C SER A 166 9.40 -4.13 -3.01
N ARG A 167 9.94 -3.75 -1.85
CA ARG A 167 9.73 -4.47 -0.57
C ARG A 167 8.27 -4.49 -0.16
N TYR A 168 7.52 -3.47 -0.55
CA TYR A 168 6.11 -3.35 -0.21
C TYR A 168 5.20 -4.10 -1.17
N ALA A 169 5.70 -4.59 -2.32
CA ALA A 169 4.91 -5.32 -3.29
C ALA A 169 4.21 -6.56 -2.69
N LEU A 170 4.83 -7.21 -1.70
CA LEU A 170 4.23 -8.35 -0.98
C LEU A 170 2.93 -7.99 -0.24
N ALA A 171 2.76 -6.74 0.18
CA ALA A 171 1.54 -6.28 0.83
C ALA A 171 0.38 -6.06 -0.16
N PHE A 172 0.67 -5.99 -1.47
CA PHE A 172 -0.30 -5.91 -2.55
C PHE A 172 -0.82 -7.30 -2.94
N PHE A 173 -1.39 -8.03 -1.98
CA PHE A 173 -2.00 -9.33 -2.24
C PHE A 173 -2.96 -9.35 -3.45
N PRO A 174 -3.77 -8.30 -3.76
CA PRO A 174 -4.67 -8.34 -4.91
C PRO A 174 -3.92 -8.43 -6.24
N THR A 175 -2.72 -7.86 -6.34
CA THR A 175 -1.87 -7.99 -7.53
C THR A 175 -1.54 -9.45 -7.81
N PHE A 176 -1.21 -10.26 -6.78
CA PHE A 176 -0.91 -11.67 -6.98
C PHE A 176 -2.12 -12.48 -7.45
N PHE A 177 -3.32 -12.16 -6.98
CA PHE A 177 -4.55 -12.81 -7.48
C PHE A 177 -4.81 -12.49 -8.95
N LEU A 178 -4.61 -11.24 -9.38
CA LEU A 178 -4.72 -10.88 -10.80
C LEU A 178 -3.64 -11.56 -11.66
N LEU A 179 -2.40 -11.61 -11.16
CA LEU A 179 -1.31 -12.30 -11.86
C LEU A 179 -1.56 -13.81 -11.95
N ALA A 180 -2.14 -14.43 -10.92
CA ALA A 180 -2.54 -15.83 -10.95
C ALA A 180 -3.66 -16.07 -11.97
N GLU A 181 -4.62 -15.15 -12.06
CA GLU A 181 -5.69 -15.21 -13.06
C GLU A 181 -5.14 -15.08 -14.49
N LEU A 182 -4.21 -14.15 -14.73
CA LEU A 182 -3.45 -14.07 -16.00
C LEU A 182 -2.65 -15.33 -16.29
N GLY A 183 -2.08 -15.92 -15.24
CA GLY A 183 -1.34 -17.17 -15.29
C GLY A 183 -2.17 -18.39 -15.66
N SER A 184 -3.50 -18.27 -15.82
CA SER A 184 -4.30 -19.33 -16.44
C SER A 184 -3.88 -19.63 -17.89
N ASN A 185 -3.26 -18.65 -18.57
CA ASN A 185 -2.61 -18.85 -19.86
C ASN A 185 -1.18 -19.38 -19.67
N GLY A 186 -0.88 -20.57 -20.19
CA GLY A 186 0.43 -21.21 -20.03
C GLY A 186 1.63 -20.39 -20.55
N LYS A 187 1.44 -19.47 -21.51
CA LYS A 187 2.52 -18.55 -21.93
C LYS A 187 2.80 -17.50 -20.85
N VAL A 188 1.75 -16.87 -20.33
CA VAL A 188 1.86 -15.84 -19.28
C VAL A 188 2.34 -16.44 -17.97
N HIS A 189 1.86 -17.64 -17.63
CA HIS A 189 2.36 -18.42 -16.50
C HIS A 189 3.88 -18.61 -16.55
N ARG A 190 4.39 -19.09 -17.68
CA ARG A 190 5.85 -19.28 -17.87
C ARG A 190 6.60 -17.97 -17.78
N LEU A 191 6.08 -16.89 -18.35
CA LEU A 191 6.69 -15.57 -18.24
C LEU A 191 6.79 -15.11 -16.78
N ILE A 192 5.71 -15.22 -16.01
CA ILE A 192 5.68 -14.86 -14.59
C ILE A 192 6.63 -15.75 -13.79
N LEU A 193 6.54 -17.07 -13.98
CA LEU A 193 7.33 -18.06 -13.23
C LEU A 193 8.83 -17.89 -13.49
N TYR A 194 9.25 -17.84 -14.76
CA TYR A 194 10.66 -17.73 -15.11
C TYR A 194 11.25 -16.39 -14.68
N SER A 195 10.51 -15.29 -14.87
CA SER A 195 10.95 -13.97 -14.40
C SER A 195 11.08 -13.96 -12.87
N SER A 196 10.11 -14.53 -12.15
CA SER A 196 10.16 -14.62 -10.68
C SER A 196 11.32 -15.48 -10.19
N LEU A 197 11.61 -16.60 -10.87
CA LEU A 197 12.73 -17.49 -10.52
C LEU A 197 14.08 -16.80 -10.76
N VAL A 198 14.25 -16.11 -11.88
CA VAL A 198 15.47 -15.33 -12.18
C VAL A 198 15.66 -14.21 -11.15
N LEU A 199 14.60 -13.45 -10.85
CA LEU A 199 14.66 -12.40 -9.83
C LEU A 199 14.96 -12.98 -8.45
N LEU A 200 14.35 -14.10 -8.08
CA LEU A 200 14.62 -14.77 -6.80
C LEU A 200 16.09 -15.19 -6.68
N LEU A 201 16.64 -15.83 -7.72
CA LEU A 201 18.06 -16.21 -7.73
C LEU A 201 18.97 -14.98 -7.66
N TYR A 202 18.67 -13.94 -8.44
CA TYR A 202 19.43 -12.69 -8.43
C TYR A 202 19.42 -12.03 -7.04
N PHE A 203 18.25 -11.83 -6.44
CA PHE A 203 18.15 -11.21 -5.11
C PHE A 203 18.72 -12.09 -4.01
N SER A 204 18.64 -13.42 -4.14
CA SER A 204 19.31 -14.33 -3.21
C SER A 204 20.82 -14.21 -3.32
N ALA A 205 21.38 -14.16 -4.54
CA ALA A 205 22.81 -13.96 -4.75
C ALA A 205 23.28 -12.60 -4.19
N GLN A 206 22.55 -11.52 -4.49
CA GLN A 206 22.76 -10.21 -3.88
C GLN A 206 22.72 -10.30 -2.35
N PHE A 207 21.79 -11.10 -1.80
CA PHE A 207 21.67 -11.37 -0.37
C PHE A 207 22.85 -12.18 0.22
N PHE A 208 23.51 -13.04 -0.54
CA PHE A 208 24.65 -13.78 -0.02
C PHE A 208 25.95 -12.96 -0.05
N ILE A 209 26.11 -12.09 -1.06
CA ILE A 209 27.34 -11.31 -1.24
C ILE A 209 27.33 -9.96 -0.49
N TRP A 210 26.35 -9.73 0.39
CA TRP A 210 26.19 -8.44 1.10
C TRP A 210 26.00 -7.24 0.17
N GLY A 211 25.49 -7.47 -1.05
CA GLY A 211 25.37 -6.45 -2.09
C GLY A 211 24.37 -5.32 -1.79
N TRP A 212 23.57 -5.44 -0.73
CA TRP A 212 22.66 -4.39 -0.27
C TRP A 212 23.24 -3.49 0.84
N VAL A 213 24.43 -3.82 1.36
CA VAL A 213 25.12 -3.05 2.41
C VAL A 213 26.21 -2.14 1.82
N ALA A 214 26.67 -2.43 0.61
CA ALA A 214 27.65 -1.63 -0.13
C ALA A 214 27.02 -0.42 -0.84
#